data_AF-A0A2E6Q1L8-F1
#
_entry.id   AF-A0A2E6Q1L8-F1
#
_cell.length_a   1.000
_cell.length_b   1.000
_cell.length_c   1.000
_cell.angle_alpha   90.00
_cell.angle_beta   90.00
_cell.angle_gamma   90.00
#
_symmetry.space_group_name_H-M   'P 1'
#
loop_
_entity.id
_entity.type
_entity.pdbx_description
1 polymer ?
#
loop_
_entity_poly.entity_id
_entity_poly.type
_entity_poly.pdbx_seq_one_letter_code
_entity_poly.pdbx_strand_id
1 'polypeptide(L)'
;MSSCQVALICHTPPEQVAHWDFLYERRNGSALCATWRLAQPCHFGRGSTKATRLFDHRRHYLELGTEEVSDKVGIVKPEMSGDIVDVDDIDNPSCMVVRWSNGQLSKLVFLSQELHYEPLVQADQTSEAR
;
A
#
# COMPACT_ATOMS: atom_id res chain seq x y z
N MET A 1 -5.64 19.66 10.65
CA MET A 1 -5.96 18.23 10.51
C MET A 1 -4.68 17.55 10.05
N SER A 2 -4.21 16.53 10.78
CA SER A 2 -3.07 15.71 10.35
C SER A 2 -3.37 15.08 8.99
N SER A 3 -2.43 15.17 8.04
CA SER A 3 -2.56 14.50 6.75
C SER A 3 -2.65 12.99 6.94
N CYS A 4 -3.48 12.33 6.11
CA CYS A 4 -3.50 10.87 6.03
C CYS A 4 -2.25 10.40 5.27
N GLN A 5 -1.56 9.41 5.83
CA GLN A 5 -0.31 8.91 5.29
C GLN A 5 -0.53 7.85 4.21
N VAL A 6 0.43 7.79 3.29
CA VAL A 6 0.54 6.70 2.32
C VAL A 6 1.96 6.18 2.26
N ALA A 7 2.09 4.91 1.91
CA ALA A 7 3.37 4.29 1.60
C ALA A 7 3.27 3.45 0.34
N LEU A 8 4.38 3.37 -0.37
CA LEU A 8 4.62 2.39 -1.40
C LEU A 8 5.69 1.44 -0.90
N ILE A 9 5.39 0.15 -0.93
CA ILE A 9 6.35 -0.91 -0.62
C ILE A 9 6.55 -1.79 -1.86
N CYS A 10 7.76 -2.32 -2.00
CA CYS A 10 8.07 -3.39 -2.93
C CYS A 10 8.08 -4.71 -2.15
N HIS A 11 7.26 -5.66 -2.56
CA HIS A 11 7.16 -6.98 -1.95
C HIS A 11 7.60 -8.05 -2.95
N THR A 12 8.58 -8.84 -2.55
CA THR A 12 9.05 -10.02 -3.28
C THR A 12 8.79 -11.27 -2.45
N PRO A 13 7.66 -11.96 -2.63
CA PRO A 13 7.39 -13.21 -1.94
C PRO A 13 8.40 -14.30 -2.36
N PRO A 14 8.57 -15.36 -1.54
CA PRO A 14 9.43 -16.49 -1.90
C PRO A 14 9.02 -17.09 -3.25
N GLU A 15 9.99 -17.30 -4.13
CA GLU A 15 9.82 -17.90 -5.46
C GLU A 15 8.87 -17.14 -6.41
N GLN A 16 8.51 -15.90 -6.07
CA GLN A 16 7.60 -15.07 -6.87
C GLN A 16 8.28 -13.80 -7.38
N VAL A 17 7.62 -13.14 -8.33
CA VAL A 17 8.07 -11.87 -8.89
C VAL A 17 7.70 -10.73 -7.95
N ALA A 18 8.60 -9.75 -7.85
CA ALA A 18 8.36 -8.53 -7.10
C ALA A 18 7.12 -7.78 -7.62
N HIS A 19 6.35 -7.22 -6.70
CA HIS A 19 5.23 -6.33 -7.00
C HIS A 19 5.23 -5.17 -6.02
N TRP A 20 4.36 -4.19 -6.28
CA TRP A 20 4.26 -3.01 -5.43
C TRP A 20 2.91 -2.95 -4.76
N ASP A 21 2.91 -2.70 -3.46
CA ASP A 21 1.69 -2.47 -2.71
C ASP A 21 1.64 -1.00 -2.26
N PHE A 22 0.51 -0.36 -2.54
CA PHE A 22 0.17 0.97 -2.10
C PHE A 22 -0.68 0.88 -0.84
N LEU A 23 -0.18 1.45 0.25
CA LEU A 23 -0.83 1.47 1.55
C LEU A 23 -1.35 2.87 1.83
N TYR A 24 -2.56 2.92 2.37
CA TYR A 24 -3.30 4.13 2.64
C TYR A 24 -3.94 4.06 4.02
N GLU A 25 -3.60 5.03 4.85
CA GLU A 25 -4.27 5.30 6.11
C GLU A 25 -5.59 6.08 5.91
N ARG A 26 -6.73 5.39 5.89
CA ARG A 26 -8.05 6.07 5.75
C ARG A 26 -8.35 7.11 6.83
N ARG A 27 -7.92 6.81 8.06
CA ARG A 27 -8.07 7.70 9.22
C ARG A 27 -6.79 7.72 10.02
N ASN A 28 -6.33 8.91 10.40
CA ASN A 28 -5.12 9.06 11.21
C ASN A 28 -5.19 8.17 12.47
N GLY A 29 -4.14 7.40 12.71
CA GLY A 29 -4.00 6.48 13.83
C GLY A 29 -4.67 5.11 13.63
N SER A 30 -5.22 4.81 12.46
CA SER A 30 -5.80 3.48 12.20
C SER A 30 -4.76 2.37 12.34
N ALA A 31 -5.14 1.28 13.00
CA ALA A 31 -4.31 0.08 13.15
C ALA A 31 -4.15 -0.70 11.84
N LEU A 32 -5.09 -0.50 10.91
CA LEU A 32 -5.16 -1.13 9.62
C LEU A 32 -5.14 -0.08 8.51
N CYS A 33 -4.55 -0.45 7.39
CA CYS A 33 -4.37 0.41 6.23
C CYS A 33 -4.95 -0.25 5.00
N ALA A 34 -5.67 0.53 4.23
CA ALA A 34 -6.17 0.10 2.94
C ALA A 34 -5.00 -0.18 2.01
N THR A 35 -5.01 -1.32 1.34
CA THR A 35 -3.91 -1.77 0.49
C THR A 35 -4.38 -2.12 -0.91
N TRP A 36 -3.65 -1.65 -1.90
CA TRP A 36 -3.82 -2.04 -3.29
C TRP A 36 -2.50 -2.50 -3.89
N ARG A 37 -2.54 -3.62 -4.62
CA ARG A 37 -1.42 -4.05 -5.45
C ARG A 37 -1.40 -3.31 -6.76
N LEU A 38 -0.24 -2.76 -7.12
CA LEU A 38 0.01 -2.04 -8.36
C LEU A 38 0.74 -2.94 -9.35
N ALA A 39 0.38 -2.84 -10.63
CA ALA A 39 1.09 -3.55 -11.70
C ALA A 39 2.51 -2.98 -11.98
N GLN A 40 2.76 -1.74 -11.56
CA GLN A 40 4.02 -1.01 -11.74
C GLN A 40 4.10 0.10 -10.67
N PRO A 41 5.32 0.55 -10.30
CA PRO A 41 5.48 1.62 -9.32
C PRO A 41 4.86 2.92 -9.86
N CYS A 42 4.26 3.70 -8.96
CA CYS A 42 3.52 4.91 -9.31
C CYS A 42 4.23 6.21 -8.93
N HIS A 43 5.41 6.14 -8.32
CA HIS A 43 6.13 7.32 -7.81
C HIS A 43 7.08 7.96 -8.84
N PHE A 44 7.12 7.47 -10.07
CA PHE A 44 7.91 8.06 -11.16
C PHE A 44 7.01 8.61 -12.28
N GLY A 45 7.18 9.88 -12.64
CA GLY A 45 6.50 10.52 -13.78
C GLY A 45 4.99 10.75 -13.62
N ARG A 46 4.29 11.14 -14.70
CA ARG A 46 2.80 11.24 -14.73
C ARG A 46 2.16 9.85 -14.86
N GLY A 47 2.49 8.95 -13.94
CA GLY A 47 2.07 7.55 -14.00
C GLY A 47 0.66 7.35 -13.48
N SER A 48 -0.27 6.95 -14.34
CA SER A 48 -1.47 6.21 -13.93
C SER A 48 -1.11 4.72 -13.88
N THR A 49 -1.49 4.02 -12.82
CA THR A 49 -1.27 2.58 -12.69
C THR A 49 -2.57 1.87 -12.37
N LYS A 50 -2.69 0.61 -12.82
CA LYS A 50 -3.80 -0.24 -12.40
C LYS A 50 -3.51 -0.75 -11.00
N ALA A 51 -4.53 -0.69 -10.18
CA ALA A 51 -4.47 -1.07 -8.77
C ALA A 51 -5.56 -2.10 -8.49
N THR A 52 -5.21 -3.13 -7.72
CA THR A 52 -6.09 -4.24 -7.33
C THR A 52 -6.25 -4.23 -5.82
N ARG A 53 -7.48 -4.21 -5.31
CA ARG A 53 -7.74 -4.12 -3.88
C ARG A 53 -7.34 -5.43 -3.18
N LEU A 54 -6.50 -5.31 -2.15
CA LEU A 54 -6.13 -6.41 -1.26
C LEU A 54 -6.83 -6.28 0.10
N PHE A 55 -6.54 -7.19 1.02
CA PHE A 55 -6.86 -7.03 2.44
C PHE A 55 -6.15 -5.83 3.04
N ASP A 56 -6.71 -5.33 4.15
CA ASP A 56 -6.04 -4.29 4.92
C ASP A 56 -4.83 -4.86 5.66
N HIS A 57 -3.70 -4.17 5.52
CA HIS A 57 -2.46 -4.52 6.21
C HIS A 57 -2.34 -3.77 7.52
N ARG A 58 -1.51 -4.30 8.43
CA ARG A 58 -1.17 -3.62 9.68
C ARG A 58 -0.45 -2.30 9.38
N ARG A 59 -0.72 -1.30 10.21
CA ARG A 59 -0.11 0.05 10.12
C ARG A 59 1.40 0.04 10.03
N HIS A 60 2.08 -0.90 10.70
CA HIS A 60 3.54 -1.05 10.67
C HIS A 60 4.13 -0.96 9.25
N TYR A 61 3.45 -1.52 8.25
CA TYR A 61 3.91 -1.45 6.85
C TYR A 61 3.95 -0.03 6.25
N LEU A 62 3.18 0.94 6.79
CA LEU A 62 3.29 2.36 6.42
C LEU A 62 4.56 3.01 6.98
N GLU A 63 5.09 2.49 8.07
CA GLU A 63 6.13 3.11 8.90
C GLU A 63 7.49 2.41 8.72
N LEU A 64 7.58 1.46 7.78
CA LEU A 64 8.81 0.74 7.46
C LEU A 64 9.94 1.72 7.12
N GLY A 65 10.97 1.75 7.97
CA GLY A 65 12.18 2.53 7.73
C GLY A 65 13.25 1.76 6.95
N THR A 66 13.20 0.44 6.96
CA THR A 66 14.20 -0.44 6.34
C THR A 66 13.55 -1.67 5.71
N GLU A 67 14.32 -2.38 4.89
CA GLU A 67 13.94 -3.69 4.36
C GLU A 67 13.73 -4.71 5.49
N GLU A 68 12.68 -5.51 5.36
CA GLU A 68 12.41 -6.67 6.21
C GLU A 68 12.49 -7.95 5.37
N VAL A 69 13.15 -8.98 5.91
CA VAL A 69 13.37 -10.26 5.24
C VAL A 69 12.86 -11.39 6.13
N SER A 70 12.06 -12.29 5.57
CA SER A 70 11.50 -13.43 6.27
C SER A 70 11.31 -14.62 5.33
N ASP A 71 11.64 -15.82 5.79
CA ASP A 71 11.46 -17.05 5.01
C ASP A 71 9.99 -17.33 4.67
N LYS A 72 9.04 -16.78 5.44
CA LYS A 72 7.60 -17.00 5.25
C LYS A 72 6.97 -16.00 4.30
N VAL A 73 7.31 -14.72 4.46
CA VAL A 73 6.67 -13.62 3.70
C VAL A 73 7.55 -13.09 2.58
N GLY A 74 8.83 -13.43 2.52
CA GLY A 74 9.78 -12.93 1.54
C GLY A 74 10.40 -11.60 1.97
N ILE A 75 10.72 -10.76 0.98
CA ILE A 75 11.39 -9.47 1.18
C ILE A 75 10.36 -8.35 1.03
N VAL A 76 10.23 -7.49 2.03
CA VAL A 76 9.40 -6.30 1.99
C VAL A 76 10.29 -5.08 2.17
N LYS A 77 10.30 -4.19 1.17
CA LYS A 77 11.16 -3.02 1.14
C LYS A 77 10.33 -1.74 1.03
N PRO A 78 10.54 -0.73 1.90
CA PRO A 78 9.94 0.58 1.70
C PRO A 78 10.53 1.25 0.46
N GLU A 79 9.66 1.70 -0.45
CA GLU A 79 10.05 2.42 -1.67
C GLU A 79 9.88 3.92 -1.51
N MET A 80 8.72 4.36 -1.01
CA MET A 80 8.40 5.78 -0.88
C MET A 80 7.29 6.00 0.14
N SER A 81 7.33 7.12 0.87
CA SER A 81 6.21 7.59 1.69
C SER A 81 5.61 8.86 1.09
N GLY A 82 4.42 9.25 1.54
CA GLY A 82 3.81 10.49 1.08
C GLY A 82 2.54 10.87 1.84
N ASP A 83 1.93 11.95 1.35
CA ASP A 83 0.67 12.49 1.85
C ASP A 83 -0.37 12.55 0.73
N ILE A 84 -1.63 12.41 1.11
CA ILE A 84 -2.76 12.58 0.18
C ILE A 84 -3.04 14.06 0.00
N VAL A 85 -3.03 14.49 -1.25
CA VAL A 85 -3.38 15.86 -1.65
C VAL A 85 -4.86 15.96 -2.00
N ASP A 86 -5.41 14.92 -2.64
CA ASP A 86 -6.81 14.86 -3.08
C ASP A 86 -7.28 13.42 -3.20
N VAL A 87 -8.55 13.16 -2.90
CA VAL A 87 -9.18 11.84 -3.01
C VAL A 87 -10.69 12.03 -3.19
N ASP A 88 -11.28 11.26 -4.12
CA ASP A 88 -12.70 11.38 -4.45
C ASP A 88 -13.62 10.74 -3.39
N ASP A 89 -13.21 9.60 -2.85
CA ASP A 89 -13.87 8.89 -1.74
C ASP A 89 -12.80 8.27 -0.84
N ILE A 90 -12.78 8.66 0.44
CA ILE A 90 -11.82 8.19 1.45
C ILE A 90 -11.99 6.70 1.76
N ASP A 91 -13.22 6.20 1.76
CA ASP A 91 -13.47 4.81 2.13
C ASP A 91 -13.26 3.89 0.91
N ASN A 92 -13.59 4.40 -0.28
CA ASN A 92 -13.56 3.62 -1.52
C ASN A 92 -13.06 4.41 -2.76
N PRO A 93 -11.78 4.80 -2.79
CA PRO A 93 -11.26 5.74 -3.78
C PRO A 93 -11.29 5.14 -5.19
N SER A 94 -11.84 5.89 -6.15
CA SER A 94 -11.64 5.60 -7.58
C SER A 94 -10.45 6.38 -8.14
N CYS A 95 -10.10 7.50 -7.48
CA CYS A 95 -8.98 8.35 -7.86
C CYS A 95 -8.34 9.00 -6.64
N MET A 96 -7.00 9.03 -6.60
CA MET A 96 -6.25 9.69 -5.54
C MET A 96 -5.05 10.44 -6.10
N VAL A 97 -4.78 11.63 -5.56
CA VAL A 97 -3.56 12.40 -5.83
C VAL A 97 -2.67 12.35 -4.61
N VAL A 98 -1.46 11.86 -4.79
CA VAL A 98 -0.45 11.70 -3.75
C VAL A 98 0.71 12.65 -4.01
N ARG A 99 1.19 13.29 -2.95
CA ARG A 99 2.51 13.94 -2.92
C ARG A 99 3.48 13.02 -2.19
N TRP A 100 4.47 12.54 -2.93
CA TRP A 100 5.53 11.70 -2.38
C TRP A 100 6.54 12.54 -1.58
N SER A 101 7.29 11.88 -0.71
CA SER A 101 8.31 12.51 0.14
C SER A 101 9.44 13.15 -0.66
N ASN A 102 9.66 12.71 -1.91
CA ASN A 102 10.59 13.34 -2.85
C ASN A 102 10.01 14.59 -3.56
N GLY A 103 8.79 15.01 -3.22
CA GLY A 103 8.09 16.16 -3.79
C GLY A 103 7.31 15.90 -5.09
N GLN A 104 7.40 14.70 -5.68
CA GLN A 104 6.67 14.37 -6.89
C GLN A 104 5.17 14.16 -6.61
N LEU A 105 4.34 14.46 -7.62
CA LEU A 105 2.90 14.25 -7.58
C LEU A 105 2.51 13.11 -8.51
N SER A 106 1.71 12.18 -8.01
CA SER A 106 1.12 11.11 -8.80
C SER A 106 -0.39 11.08 -8.68
N LYS A 107 -1.06 10.74 -9.80
CA LYS A 107 -2.49 10.49 -9.85
C LYS A 107 -2.72 8.99 -10.01
N LEU A 108 -3.26 8.37 -8.97
CA LEU A 108 -3.64 6.96 -8.93
C LEU A 108 -5.08 6.82 -9.40
N VAL A 109 -5.34 5.83 -10.24
CA VAL A 109 -6.69 5.51 -10.75
C VAL A 109 -6.98 4.05 -10.47
N PHE A 110 -7.97 3.80 -9.62
CA PHE A 110 -8.33 2.47 -9.15
C PHE A 110 -9.42 1.90 -10.06
N LEU A 111 -9.04 1.07 -11.03
CA LEU A 111 -9.96 0.56 -12.06
C LEU A 111 -10.77 -0.67 -11.63
N SER A 112 -10.33 -1.38 -10.59
CA SER A 112 -11.08 -2.49 -9.97
C SER A 112 -10.92 -2.42 -8.46
N GLN A 113 -12.06 -2.41 -7.77
CA GLN A 113 -12.12 -2.42 -6.30
C GLN A 113 -12.59 -3.79 -5.78
N GLU A 114 -12.73 -4.78 -6.65
CA GLU A 114 -13.03 -6.15 -6.24
C GLU A 114 -11.92 -6.64 -5.31
N LEU A 115 -12.31 -7.13 -4.13
CA LEU A 115 -11.39 -7.71 -3.16
C LEU A 115 -10.88 -9.04 -3.70
N HIS A 116 -9.58 -9.11 -3.96
CA HIS A 116 -8.95 -10.36 -4.34
C HIS A 116 -8.47 -11.11 -3.09
N TYR A 117 -9.02 -12.30 -2.90
CA TYR A 117 -8.65 -13.22 -1.83
C TYR A 117 -7.42 -14.02 -2.26
N GLU A 118 -6.21 -13.57 -1.89
CA GLU A 118 -5.02 -14.42 -2.03
C GLU A 118 -4.89 -15.36 -0.82
N PRO A 119 -4.52 -16.65 -1.02
CA PRO A 119 -4.46 -17.66 0.05
C PRO A 119 -3.47 -17.38 1.20
N LEU A 120 -2.63 -16.34 1.11
CA LEU A 120 -1.47 -16.13 2.00
C LEU A 120 -1.61 -14.99 3.01
N VAL A 121 -2.73 -14.26 3.06
CA VAL A 121 -2.94 -13.16 4.03
C VAL A 121 -3.85 -13.58 5.19
N GLN A 122 -3.82 -14.85 5.59
CA GLN A 122 -4.45 -15.30 6.85
C GLN A 122 -3.46 -15.41 8.01
N ALA A 123 -2.15 -15.53 7.75
CA ALA A 123 -1.17 -15.81 8.79
C ALA A 123 -0.92 -14.63 9.76
N ASP A 124 -1.07 -13.39 9.30
CA ASP A 124 -0.83 -12.19 10.12
C ASP A 124 -2.07 -11.64 10.84
N GLN A 125 -3.26 -12.21 10.60
CA GLN A 125 -4.46 -11.84 11.35
C GLN A 125 -4.75 -12.74 12.54
N THR A 126 -4.14 -13.95 12.61
CA THR A 126 -4.38 -14.89 13.71
C THR A 126 -3.36 -14.81 14.85
N SER A 127 -2.40 -13.88 14.83
CA SER A 127 -1.37 -13.79 15.87
C SER A 127 -1.80 -13.05 17.15
N GLU A 128 -3.04 -12.57 17.28
CA GLU A 128 -3.60 -12.10 18.56
C GLU A 128 -4.16 -13.27 19.40
N ALA A 129 -3.36 -14.32 19.53
CA ALA A 129 -3.57 -15.36 20.52
C ALA A 129 -2.23 -15.73 21.15
N ARG A 130 -1.69 -14.84 21.99
CA ARG A 130 -0.91 -15.17 23.19
C ARG A 130 -0.65 -13.95 24.05
#